data_AF-A0A318QBS0-F1
#
_entry.id   AF-A0A318QBS0-F1
#
_cell.length_a   1.000
_cell.length_b   1.000
_cell.length_c   1.000
_cell.angle_alpha   90.00
_cell.angle_beta   90.00
_cell.angle_gamma   90.00
#
_symmetry.space_group_name_H-M   'P 1'
#
loop_
_entity.id
_entity.type
_entity.pdbx_description
1 polymer ?
#
loop_
_entity_poly.entity_id
_entity_poly.type
_entity_poly.pdbx_seq_one_letter_code
_entity_poly.pdbx_strand_id
1 'polypeptide(L)'
;MKKIFPALPMVALVLVVGSWGLHHFAQRRLEAGIADFRAAIGPNASFSYATAKPRTLARGARFTSVTYHNPAMTLTAASVRLGGMKGNNVQGEKIGSVVLQKVQVMAWGNTFSLDEVDLSDLTLPNGARPVDNAPQSLGFDSLVLGEGVFTNFHLAAPATQTDMTVAHMRVDHYGLGQASHLDLDHLATQINLTPTRRITVDHLELDGPDFAGQVASLIQSGHLVHETHPYKVDLKKGVIESSHPLLQVDRLVSSRTSTEVEDKMDSRLTNLAIWSTGTDSISLLNAFGYDHFMGNVHVVSAGDRSAGHLRLEPMTVESPDMGNLTVIAELDQIPFDDMLVVPETARVVSAAITWEDRSLAGHVIEALARSRETPVDAYRQTLLASLSSSDDASMRALGRFLQSPADHPLQLALRPMKPVNLMMIGVALSMASDPSIAAPLGLTISTP
;
A
#
# COMPACT_ATOMS: atom_id res chain seq x y z
N MET A 1 -17.93 9.87 -12.88
CA MET A 1 -16.53 9.66 -13.30
C MET A 1 -16.49 8.45 -14.22
N LYS A 2 -16.13 8.60 -15.49
CA LYS A 2 -16.10 7.49 -16.46
C LYS A 2 -14.81 6.69 -16.24
N LYS A 3 -14.91 5.65 -15.42
CA LYS A 3 -13.86 4.65 -15.19
C LYS A 3 -13.81 3.73 -16.41
N ILE A 4 -12.70 3.76 -17.15
CA ILE A 4 -12.39 2.76 -18.18
C ILE A 4 -10.89 2.51 -18.10
N PHE A 5 -10.49 1.60 -17.21
CA PHE A 5 -9.16 0.97 -17.23
C PHE A 5 -9.27 -0.25 -18.17
N PRO A 6 -8.56 -0.31 -19.28
CA PRO A 6 -8.58 -1.45 -20.16
C PRO A 6 -7.26 -2.22 -20.11
N ALA A 7 -7.42 -3.48 -19.76
CA ALA A 7 -6.57 -4.59 -20.14
C ALA A 7 -6.58 -4.83 -21.66
N LEU A 8 -7.44 -4.11 -22.39
CA LEU A 8 -7.63 -4.28 -23.82
C LEU A 8 -6.35 -4.26 -24.67
N PRO A 9 -5.24 -3.56 -24.38
CA PRO A 9 -4.12 -3.56 -25.32
C PRO A 9 -3.38 -4.90 -25.31
N MET A 10 -3.11 -5.45 -24.11
CA MET A 10 -2.54 -6.79 -23.98
C MET A 10 -3.56 -7.84 -24.44
N VAL A 11 -4.81 -7.73 -23.99
CA VAL A 11 -5.84 -8.72 -24.32
C VAL A 11 -6.22 -8.71 -25.79
N ALA A 12 -6.30 -7.55 -26.44
CA ALA A 12 -6.53 -7.48 -27.88
C ALA A 12 -5.37 -8.08 -28.66
N LEU A 13 -4.12 -7.88 -28.23
CA LEU A 13 -2.94 -8.51 -28.84
C LEU A 13 -2.91 -10.04 -28.62
N VAL A 14 -3.55 -10.52 -27.55
CA VAL A 14 -3.67 -11.94 -27.18
C VAL A 14 -4.86 -12.57 -27.93
N LEU A 15 -5.97 -11.86 -28.13
CA LEU A 15 -7.10 -12.27 -28.98
C LEU A 15 -6.75 -12.41 -30.47
N VAL A 16 -5.67 -11.76 -30.94
CA VAL A 16 -5.11 -11.97 -32.30
C VAL A 16 -4.82 -13.46 -32.59
N VAL A 17 -4.64 -14.25 -31.54
CA VAL A 17 -3.81 -15.46 -31.60
C VAL A 17 -4.60 -16.73 -31.30
N GLY A 18 -5.64 -16.64 -30.48
CA GLY A 18 -6.38 -17.83 -30.09
C GLY A 18 -7.30 -18.40 -31.18
N SER A 19 -7.57 -17.66 -32.27
CA SER A 19 -8.29 -18.15 -33.45
C SER A 19 -7.54 -19.23 -34.29
N TRP A 20 -6.42 -19.79 -33.80
CA TRP A 20 -5.55 -20.69 -34.57
C TRP A 20 -5.67 -22.18 -34.19
N GLY A 21 -6.47 -22.91 -34.98
CA GLY A 21 -6.44 -24.38 -35.04
C GLY A 21 -5.62 -24.94 -36.23
N LEU A 22 -4.64 -25.80 -35.92
CA LEU A 22 -4.03 -26.93 -36.67
C LEU A 22 -3.55 -26.80 -38.16
N HIS A 23 -2.22 -26.87 -38.29
CA HIS A 23 -1.27 -27.45 -39.28
C HIS A 23 -1.47 -27.39 -40.83
N HIS A 24 -0.33 -27.06 -41.48
CA HIS A 24 0.07 -27.14 -42.90
C HIS A 24 -0.25 -26.01 -43.90
N PHE A 25 -0.46 -24.74 -43.49
CA PHE A 25 -0.28 -23.56 -44.37
C PHE A 25 0.05 -22.31 -43.54
N ALA A 26 1.27 -22.26 -42.96
CA ALA A 26 1.59 -21.31 -41.89
C ALA A 26 1.48 -19.82 -42.29
N GLN A 27 1.75 -19.47 -43.55
CA GLN A 27 1.70 -18.08 -44.00
C GLN A 27 0.28 -17.62 -44.39
N ARG A 28 -0.44 -18.40 -45.21
CA ARG A 28 -1.82 -18.06 -45.59
C ARG A 28 -2.77 -18.04 -44.38
N ARG A 29 -2.52 -18.87 -43.38
CA ARG A 29 -3.32 -18.91 -42.14
C ARG A 29 -2.96 -17.79 -41.18
N LEU A 30 -1.69 -17.33 -41.19
CA LEU A 30 -1.30 -16.09 -40.52
C LEU A 30 -2.01 -14.89 -41.12
N GLU A 31 -2.05 -14.80 -42.46
CA GLU A 31 -2.80 -13.77 -43.17
C GLU A 31 -4.31 -13.84 -42.87
N ALA A 32 -4.91 -15.04 -42.86
CA ALA A 32 -6.31 -15.23 -42.52
C ALA A 32 -6.62 -14.83 -41.07
N GLY A 33 -5.82 -15.26 -40.09
CA GLY A 33 -6.04 -14.90 -38.68
C GLY A 33 -5.87 -13.39 -38.42
N ILE A 34 -4.95 -12.74 -39.13
CA ILE A 34 -4.83 -11.27 -39.10
C ILE A 34 -6.08 -10.61 -39.69
N ALA A 35 -6.64 -11.15 -40.77
CA ALA A 35 -7.86 -10.63 -41.37
C ALA A 35 -9.06 -10.81 -40.44
N ASP A 36 -9.20 -11.98 -39.81
CA ASP A 36 -10.24 -12.26 -38.81
C ASP A 36 -10.12 -11.33 -37.60
N PHE A 37 -8.90 -11.08 -37.12
CA PHE A 37 -8.66 -10.12 -36.05
C PHE A 37 -9.06 -8.70 -36.45
N ARG A 38 -8.66 -8.23 -37.63
CA ARG A 38 -9.08 -6.92 -38.14
C ARG A 38 -10.59 -6.80 -38.28
N ALA A 39 -11.28 -7.89 -38.61
CA ALA A 39 -12.74 -7.93 -38.63
C ALA A 39 -13.35 -7.88 -37.21
N ALA A 40 -12.67 -8.48 -36.22
CA ALA A 40 -13.15 -8.57 -34.84
C ALA A 40 -12.94 -7.29 -34.01
N ILE A 41 -11.90 -6.50 -34.26
CA ILE A 41 -11.58 -5.28 -33.46
C ILE A 41 -12.57 -4.12 -33.66
N GLY A 42 -13.53 -4.26 -34.57
CA GLY A 42 -14.58 -3.28 -34.83
C GLY A 42 -14.12 -2.12 -35.73
N PRO A 43 -15.08 -1.32 -36.24
CA PRO A 43 -14.82 -0.33 -37.30
C PRO A 43 -13.97 0.87 -36.85
N ASN A 44 -13.88 1.12 -35.54
CA ASN A 44 -13.13 2.25 -34.98
C ASN A 44 -11.71 1.86 -34.50
N ALA A 45 -11.29 0.62 -34.73
CA ALA A 45 -9.95 0.17 -34.38
C ALA A 45 -9.15 -0.20 -35.64
N SER A 46 -7.83 -0.08 -35.55
CA SER A 46 -6.92 -0.46 -36.61
C SER A 46 -5.74 -1.23 -36.05
N PHE A 47 -5.23 -2.17 -36.86
CA PHE A 47 -4.07 -2.97 -36.54
C PHE A 47 -3.13 -3.06 -37.75
N SER A 48 -1.91 -2.58 -37.58
CA SER A 48 -0.87 -2.57 -38.61
C SER A 48 0.45 -3.13 -38.07
N TYR A 49 1.29 -3.59 -38.99
CA TYR A 49 2.61 -4.16 -38.74
C TYR A 49 3.46 -4.04 -40.00
N ALA A 50 4.79 -4.01 -39.87
CA ALA A 50 5.69 -3.98 -41.02
C ALA A 50 5.94 -5.39 -41.58
N THR A 51 6.18 -6.37 -40.72
CA THR A 51 6.35 -7.77 -41.14
C THR A 51 5.65 -8.72 -40.17
N ALA A 52 5.16 -9.84 -40.69
CA ALA A 52 4.60 -10.95 -39.92
C ALA A 52 5.23 -12.26 -40.40
N LYS A 53 5.78 -13.06 -39.48
CA LYS A 53 6.42 -14.34 -39.79
C LYS A 53 5.87 -15.45 -38.88
N PRO A 54 5.48 -16.61 -39.42
CA PRO A 54 5.07 -17.73 -38.60
C PRO A 54 6.28 -18.32 -37.84
N ARG A 55 6.05 -18.77 -36.60
CA ARG A 55 7.02 -19.51 -35.78
C ARG A 55 6.50 -20.94 -35.59
N THR A 56 6.71 -21.79 -36.60
CA THR A 56 6.13 -23.14 -36.65
C THR A 56 6.51 -24.01 -35.45
N LEU A 57 7.79 -24.05 -35.08
CA LEU A 57 8.28 -24.82 -33.92
C LEU A 57 7.73 -24.29 -32.59
N ALA A 58 7.57 -22.97 -32.46
CA ALA A 58 7.04 -22.34 -31.25
C ALA A 58 5.49 -22.31 -31.22
N ARG A 59 4.82 -22.84 -32.26
CA ARG A 59 3.37 -22.71 -32.47
C ARG A 59 2.90 -21.27 -32.27
N GLY A 60 3.51 -20.35 -33.02
CA GLY A 60 3.40 -18.91 -32.77
C GLY A 60 3.58 -18.04 -34.01
N ALA A 61 3.67 -16.73 -33.77
CA ALA A 61 3.98 -15.73 -34.79
C ALA A 61 4.96 -14.68 -34.23
N ARG A 62 5.67 -14.00 -35.14
CA ARG A 62 6.49 -12.83 -34.83
C ARG A 62 6.03 -11.67 -35.70
N PHE A 63 5.84 -10.51 -35.10
CA PHE A 63 5.54 -9.25 -35.77
C PHE A 63 6.62 -8.22 -35.49
N THR A 64 6.75 -7.25 -36.39
CA THR A 64 7.63 -6.07 -36.24
C THR A 64 6.87 -4.78 -36.52
N SER A 65 7.23 -3.71 -35.79
CA SER A 65 6.61 -2.38 -35.91
C SER A 65 5.08 -2.47 -35.80
N VAL A 66 4.61 -3.10 -34.73
CA VAL A 66 3.19 -3.32 -34.47
C VAL A 66 2.58 -2.03 -33.97
N THR A 67 1.44 -1.65 -34.55
CA THR A 67 0.60 -0.57 -34.06
C THR A 67 -0.83 -1.06 -33.95
N TYR A 68 -1.40 -0.93 -32.76
CA TYR A 68 -2.83 -1.07 -32.51
C TYR A 68 -3.38 0.30 -32.11
N HIS A 69 -4.48 0.72 -32.72
CA HIS A 69 -5.11 1.99 -32.41
C HIS A 69 -6.62 1.82 -32.32
N ASN A 70 -7.23 2.42 -31.30
CA ASN A 70 -8.67 2.62 -31.18
C ASN A 70 -8.95 4.01 -30.58
N PRO A 71 -10.21 4.46 -30.44
CA PRO A 71 -10.50 5.82 -29.95
C PRO A 71 -10.05 6.09 -28.51
N ALA A 72 -9.83 5.04 -27.71
CA ALA A 72 -9.41 5.14 -26.32
C ALA A 72 -7.89 5.07 -26.14
N MET A 73 -7.17 4.42 -27.07
CA MET A 73 -5.74 4.16 -26.92
C MET A 73 -4.98 3.90 -28.22
N THR A 74 -3.67 4.14 -28.19
CA THR A 74 -2.70 3.68 -29.19
C THR A 74 -1.63 2.85 -28.50
N LEU A 75 -1.40 1.63 -28.95
CA LEU A 75 -0.28 0.78 -28.55
C LEU A 75 0.68 0.63 -29.73
N THR A 76 1.97 0.80 -29.47
CA THR A 76 3.04 0.47 -30.42
C THR A 76 4.05 -0.46 -29.78
N ALA A 77 4.65 -1.35 -30.58
CA ALA A 77 5.73 -2.22 -30.16
C ALA A 77 6.70 -2.48 -31.31
N ALA A 78 8.01 -2.44 -31.03
CA ALA A 78 9.03 -2.72 -32.04
C ALA A 78 8.98 -4.18 -32.52
N SER A 79 8.75 -5.11 -31.59
CA SER A 79 8.52 -6.53 -31.92
C SER A 79 7.52 -7.17 -30.97
N VAL A 80 6.71 -8.07 -31.51
CA VAL A 80 5.81 -8.94 -30.75
C VAL A 80 6.13 -10.38 -31.11
N ARG A 81 6.32 -11.23 -30.10
CA ARG A 81 6.57 -12.65 -30.24
C ARG A 81 5.49 -13.41 -29.49
N LEU A 82 4.91 -14.40 -30.14
CA LEU A 82 3.90 -15.27 -29.59
C LEU A 82 4.39 -16.71 -29.64
N GLY A 83 3.96 -17.52 -28.68
CA GLY A 83 4.30 -18.94 -28.63
C GLY A 83 3.37 -19.76 -27.75
N GLY A 84 3.45 -21.08 -27.93
CA GLY A 84 2.83 -22.04 -27.02
C GLY A 84 1.30 -22.05 -27.04
N MET A 85 0.67 -21.62 -28.14
CA MET A 85 -0.79 -21.64 -28.25
C MET A 85 -1.36 -23.05 -28.06
N LYS A 86 -2.35 -23.18 -27.17
CA LYS A 86 -3.08 -24.42 -26.88
C LYS A 86 -4.55 -24.09 -26.61
N GLY A 87 -5.46 -25.01 -26.93
CA GLY A 87 -6.89 -24.85 -26.65
C GLY A 87 -7.79 -25.00 -27.89
N ASN A 88 -9.10 -24.94 -27.67
CA ASN A 88 -10.14 -24.91 -28.70
C ASN A 88 -11.23 -23.91 -28.27
N ASN A 89 -12.10 -23.50 -29.19
CA ASN A 89 -13.21 -22.55 -28.95
C ASN A 89 -14.22 -22.98 -27.85
N VAL A 90 -14.01 -24.14 -27.22
CA VAL A 90 -14.91 -24.72 -26.20
C VAL A 90 -14.27 -24.66 -24.79
N GLN A 91 -12.95 -24.72 -24.66
CA GLN A 91 -12.24 -24.87 -23.36
C GLN A 91 -11.38 -23.66 -22.93
N GLY A 92 -11.35 -22.59 -23.72
CA GLY A 92 -10.54 -21.41 -23.48
C GLY A 92 -9.29 -21.43 -24.35
N GLU A 93 -8.96 -20.28 -24.92
CA GLU A 93 -7.72 -20.10 -25.69
C GLU A 93 -6.59 -19.82 -24.69
N LYS A 94 -5.58 -20.70 -24.67
CA LYS A 94 -4.38 -20.53 -23.84
C LYS A 94 -3.21 -20.10 -24.71
N ILE A 95 -2.53 -19.04 -24.29
CA ILE A 95 -1.29 -18.58 -24.88
C ILE A 95 -0.16 -18.87 -23.91
N GLY A 96 0.75 -19.74 -24.31
CA GLY A 96 1.89 -20.11 -23.47
C GLY A 96 2.87 -18.97 -23.24
N SER A 97 3.14 -18.13 -24.25
CA SER A 97 4.04 -16.97 -24.10
C SER A 97 3.72 -15.83 -25.06
N VAL A 98 3.78 -14.60 -24.54
CA VAL A 98 3.69 -13.34 -25.29
C VAL A 98 4.81 -12.42 -24.85
N VAL A 99 5.68 -12.04 -25.78
CA VAL A 99 6.79 -11.09 -25.52
C VAL A 99 6.66 -9.87 -26.42
N LEU A 100 6.59 -8.68 -25.84
CA LEU A 100 6.61 -7.41 -26.54
C LEU A 100 7.88 -6.64 -26.21
N GLN A 101 8.43 -5.93 -27.19
CA GLN A 101 9.65 -5.12 -27.01
C GLN A 101 9.43 -3.68 -27.44
N LYS A 102 10.01 -2.74 -26.67
CA LYS A 102 9.87 -1.28 -26.84
C LYS A 102 8.42 -0.90 -26.99
N VAL A 103 7.65 -1.19 -25.95
CA VAL A 103 6.21 -0.96 -25.88
C VAL A 103 5.97 0.50 -25.53
N GLN A 104 5.05 1.13 -26.25
CA GLN A 104 4.53 2.43 -25.88
C GLN A 104 3.01 2.40 -25.98
N VAL A 105 2.32 2.82 -24.91
CA VAL A 105 0.86 2.92 -24.85
C VAL A 105 0.50 4.37 -24.56
N MET A 106 -0.32 4.98 -25.39
CA MET A 106 -0.91 6.30 -25.18
C MET A 106 -2.40 6.12 -24.91
N ALA A 107 -2.85 6.44 -23.70
CA ALA A 107 -4.23 6.28 -23.29
C ALA A 107 -4.61 7.30 -22.19
N TRP A 108 -5.84 7.86 -22.26
CA TRP A 108 -6.37 8.87 -21.33
C TRP A 108 -5.46 10.09 -21.08
N GLY A 109 -4.70 10.50 -22.09
CA GLY A 109 -3.74 11.61 -21.95
C GLY A 109 -2.44 11.25 -21.22
N ASN A 110 -2.26 9.97 -20.87
CA ASN A 110 -1.04 9.44 -20.27
C ASN A 110 -0.24 8.66 -21.32
N THR A 111 1.08 8.60 -21.11
CA THR A 111 1.98 7.75 -21.90
C THR A 111 2.63 6.74 -20.96
N PHE A 112 2.53 5.46 -21.34
CA PHE A 112 3.22 4.36 -20.70
C PHE A 112 4.28 3.85 -21.67
N SER A 113 5.49 3.56 -21.20
CA SER A 113 6.54 2.96 -22.00
C SER A 113 7.24 1.86 -21.22
N LEU A 114 7.61 0.78 -21.92
CA LEU A 114 8.32 -0.36 -21.36
C LEU A 114 9.34 -0.87 -22.37
N ASP A 115 10.49 -1.34 -21.89
CA ASP A 115 11.47 -1.98 -22.77
C ASP A 115 11.04 -3.40 -23.17
N GLU A 116 10.49 -4.15 -22.22
CA GLU A 116 10.01 -5.52 -22.44
C GLU A 116 8.79 -5.83 -21.58
N VAL A 117 7.88 -6.62 -22.16
CA VAL A 117 6.74 -7.25 -21.49
C VAL A 117 6.78 -8.72 -21.86
N ASP A 118 6.96 -9.61 -20.90
CA ASP A 118 6.89 -11.07 -21.07
C ASP A 118 5.73 -11.62 -20.23
N LEU A 119 4.85 -12.38 -20.86
CA LEU A 119 3.66 -12.94 -20.25
C LEU A 119 3.63 -14.42 -20.53
N SER A 120 3.47 -15.22 -19.48
CA SER A 120 3.44 -16.67 -19.56
C SER A 120 2.14 -17.25 -19.03
N ASP A 121 1.71 -18.35 -19.65
CA ASP A 121 0.51 -19.11 -19.29
C ASP A 121 -0.79 -18.28 -19.21
N LEU A 122 -0.94 -17.38 -20.18
CA LEU A 122 -2.11 -16.52 -20.28
C LEU A 122 -3.31 -17.32 -20.79
N THR A 123 -4.35 -17.41 -19.96
CA THR A 123 -5.63 -17.98 -20.35
C THR A 123 -6.61 -16.85 -20.65
N LEU A 124 -7.05 -16.78 -21.89
CA LEU A 124 -8.17 -15.93 -22.27
C LEU A 124 -9.47 -16.61 -21.84
N PRO A 125 -10.41 -15.87 -21.24
CA PRO A 125 -11.73 -16.42 -20.98
C PRO A 125 -12.36 -16.78 -22.33
N ASN A 126 -13.11 -17.88 -22.34
CA ASN A 126 -13.89 -18.27 -23.50
C ASN A 126 -14.79 -17.10 -23.90
N GLY A 127 -14.48 -16.45 -25.02
CA GLY A 127 -15.45 -15.65 -25.74
C GLY A 127 -16.53 -16.59 -26.25
N ALA A 128 -17.46 -17.00 -25.39
CA ALA A 128 -18.76 -17.43 -25.87
C ALA A 128 -19.24 -16.26 -26.73
N ARG A 129 -19.31 -16.47 -28.06
CA ARG A 129 -19.97 -15.52 -28.95
C ARG A 129 -21.29 -15.18 -28.28
N PRO A 130 -21.49 -13.92 -27.88
CA PRO A 130 -22.73 -13.58 -27.22
C PRO A 130 -23.84 -13.86 -28.23
N VAL A 131 -24.89 -14.52 -27.74
CA VAL A 131 -26.08 -14.86 -28.53
C VAL A 131 -26.76 -13.58 -29.07
N ASP A 132 -26.41 -12.43 -28.50
CA ASP A 132 -26.75 -11.09 -28.96
C ASP A 132 -25.48 -10.30 -29.32
N ASN A 133 -25.47 -9.64 -30.49
CA ASN A 133 -24.33 -8.98 -31.16
C ASN A 133 -23.58 -7.84 -30.40
N ALA A 134 -23.49 -7.86 -29.06
CA ALA A 134 -22.70 -6.92 -28.29
C ALA A 134 -21.36 -7.55 -27.88
N PRO A 135 -20.19 -7.07 -28.37
CA PRO A 135 -18.90 -7.58 -27.90
C PRO A 135 -18.77 -7.31 -26.39
N GLN A 136 -18.74 -8.36 -25.58
CA GLN A 136 -18.37 -8.25 -24.16
C GLN A 136 -16.91 -7.79 -24.10
N SER A 137 -16.69 -6.63 -23.49
CA SER A 137 -15.35 -6.10 -23.26
C SER A 137 -14.62 -7.02 -22.29
N LEU A 138 -13.56 -7.68 -22.75
CA LEU A 138 -12.65 -8.43 -21.90
C LEU A 138 -11.92 -7.45 -20.99
N GLY A 139 -12.20 -7.51 -19.69
CA GLY A 139 -11.58 -6.69 -18.65
C GLY A 139 -10.42 -7.40 -17.95
N PHE A 140 -9.66 -6.66 -17.14
CA PHE A 140 -8.56 -7.19 -16.32
C PHE A 140 -9.04 -8.26 -15.32
N ASP A 141 -10.30 -8.18 -14.91
CA ASP A 141 -10.99 -9.13 -14.05
C ASP A 141 -11.20 -10.49 -14.71
N SER A 142 -11.14 -10.58 -16.04
CA SER A 142 -11.39 -11.82 -16.77
C SER A 142 -10.13 -12.61 -17.16
N LEU A 143 -8.94 -12.06 -16.86
CA LEU A 143 -7.66 -12.65 -17.24
C LEU A 143 -7.11 -13.57 -16.17
N VAL A 144 -6.52 -14.67 -16.60
CA VAL A 144 -5.68 -15.53 -15.75
C VAL A 144 -4.29 -15.59 -16.37
N LEU A 145 -3.28 -15.20 -15.60
CA LEU A 145 -1.88 -15.10 -16.01
C LEU A 145 -1.02 -15.87 -14.99
N GLY A 146 -0.19 -16.79 -15.49
CA GLY A 146 0.75 -17.51 -14.63
C GLY A 146 1.87 -16.61 -14.13
N GLU A 147 2.51 -15.88 -15.06
CA GLU A 147 3.61 -14.95 -14.77
C GLU A 147 3.59 -13.78 -15.76
N GLY A 148 3.83 -12.57 -15.28
CA GLY A 148 4.05 -11.37 -16.09
C GLY A 148 5.28 -10.62 -15.62
N VAL A 149 6.23 -10.39 -16.51
CA VAL A 149 7.46 -9.62 -16.26
C VAL A 149 7.47 -8.36 -17.10
N PHE A 150 7.69 -7.22 -16.47
CA PHE A 150 7.70 -5.90 -17.07
C PHE A 150 9.03 -5.23 -16.74
N THR A 151 9.75 -4.74 -17.76
CA THR A 151 11.08 -4.14 -17.60
C THR A 151 11.07 -2.68 -18.03
N ASN A 152 11.70 -1.83 -17.21
CA ASN A 152 11.82 -0.38 -17.37
C ASN A 152 10.48 0.28 -17.70
N PHE A 153 9.49 0.06 -16.83
CA PHE A 153 8.20 0.72 -16.95
C PHE A 153 8.36 2.21 -16.61
N HIS A 154 7.80 3.07 -17.47
CA HIS A 154 7.72 4.50 -17.27
C HIS A 154 6.31 4.99 -17.61
N LEU A 155 5.71 5.71 -16.68
CA LEU A 155 4.42 6.38 -16.81
C LEU A 155 4.63 7.89 -16.72
N ALA A 156 4.29 8.59 -17.79
CA ALA A 156 4.13 10.03 -17.80
C ALA A 156 2.64 10.38 -17.78
N ALA A 157 2.19 11.07 -16.72
CA ALA A 157 0.83 11.56 -16.55
C ALA A 157 0.84 13.10 -16.42
N PRO A 158 0.82 13.84 -17.56
CA PRO A 158 0.95 15.30 -17.56
C PRO A 158 -0.18 16.01 -16.81
N ALA A 159 -1.41 15.48 -16.85
CA ALA A 159 -2.57 16.08 -16.20
C ALA A 159 -2.43 16.16 -14.67
N THR A 160 -1.76 15.17 -14.07
CA THR A 160 -1.47 15.13 -12.62
C THR A 160 -0.03 15.56 -12.31
N GLN A 161 0.72 15.99 -13.34
CA GLN A 161 2.16 16.30 -13.26
C GLN A 161 2.96 15.19 -12.56
N THR A 162 2.58 13.93 -12.82
CA THR A 162 3.16 12.74 -12.19
C THR A 162 4.00 11.99 -13.19
N ASP A 163 5.20 11.62 -12.79
CA ASP A 163 6.10 10.74 -13.51
C ASP A 163 6.43 9.54 -12.61
N MET A 164 6.30 8.33 -13.12
CA MET A 164 6.53 7.10 -12.35
C MET A 164 7.42 6.16 -13.16
N THR A 165 8.41 5.57 -12.50
CA THR A 165 9.31 4.57 -13.07
C THR A 165 9.37 3.34 -12.18
N VAL A 166 9.49 2.17 -12.80
CA VAL A 166 9.75 0.89 -12.14
C VAL A 166 10.77 0.15 -12.99
N ALA A 167 11.90 -0.26 -12.40
CA ALA A 167 12.95 -0.93 -13.16
C ALA A 167 12.53 -2.36 -13.56
N HIS A 168 12.01 -3.12 -12.60
CA HIS A 168 11.47 -4.47 -12.85
C HIS A 168 10.19 -4.67 -12.04
N MET A 169 9.22 -5.31 -12.67
CA MET A 169 7.97 -5.71 -12.05
C MET A 169 7.65 -7.13 -12.48
N ARG A 170 7.37 -8.00 -11.51
CA ARG A 170 6.93 -9.38 -11.72
C ARG A 170 5.61 -9.61 -11.01
N VAL A 171 4.66 -10.20 -11.71
CA VAL A 171 3.36 -10.61 -11.17
C VAL A 171 3.18 -12.09 -11.44
N ASP A 172 2.93 -12.87 -10.40
CA ASP A 172 2.65 -14.30 -10.49
C ASP A 172 1.22 -14.62 -10.05
N HIS A 173 0.63 -15.64 -10.68
CA HIS A 173 -0.69 -16.21 -10.35
C HIS A 173 -1.83 -15.18 -10.32
N TYR A 174 -1.84 -14.24 -11.27
CA TYR A 174 -2.91 -13.27 -11.40
C TYR A 174 -4.18 -13.94 -11.94
N GLY A 175 -5.28 -13.85 -11.19
CA GLY A 175 -6.60 -14.33 -11.63
C GLY A 175 -7.61 -14.26 -10.48
N LEU A 176 -8.91 -14.11 -10.81
CA LEU A 176 -9.94 -13.97 -9.78
C LEU A 176 -9.94 -15.16 -8.80
N GLY A 177 -9.96 -14.83 -7.51
CA GLY A 177 -9.92 -15.79 -6.41
C GLY A 177 -8.56 -16.47 -6.20
N GLN A 178 -7.49 -15.99 -6.84
CA GLN A 178 -6.14 -16.54 -6.69
C GLN A 178 -5.26 -15.62 -5.87
N ALA A 179 -4.55 -16.19 -4.90
CA ALA A 179 -3.49 -15.49 -4.19
C ALA A 179 -2.36 -15.18 -5.16
N SER A 180 -2.18 -13.90 -5.46
CA SER A 180 -1.16 -13.41 -6.37
C SER A 180 0.11 -13.03 -5.62
N HIS A 181 1.22 -12.96 -6.35
CA HIS A 181 2.49 -12.44 -5.84
C HIS A 181 2.96 -11.29 -6.75
N LEU A 182 3.42 -10.20 -6.14
CA LEU A 182 3.99 -9.03 -6.81
C LEU A 182 5.38 -8.76 -6.25
N ASP A 183 6.35 -8.64 -7.15
CA ASP A 183 7.71 -8.21 -6.85
C ASP A 183 8.03 -6.98 -7.69
N LEU A 184 8.44 -5.89 -7.04
CA LEU A 184 8.80 -4.62 -7.65
C LEU A 184 10.21 -4.22 -7.25
N ASP A 185 11.04 -3.92 -8.23
CA ASP A 185 12.36 -3.33 -8.03
C ASP A 185 12.39 -1.87 -8.50
N HIS A 186 12.88 -1.01 -7.62
CA HIS A 186 13.20 0.40 -7.86
C HIS A 186 12.00 1.18 -8.41
N LEU A 187 10.96 1.29 -7.60
CA LEU A 187 9.84 2.20 -7.85
C LEU A 187 10.27 3.63 -7.50
N ALA A 188 10.12 4.55 -8.43
CA ALA A 188 10.27 5.98 -8.17
C ALA A 188 9.11 6.75 -8.78
N THR A 189 8.44 7.58 -7.96
CA THR A 189 7.36 8.47 -8.37
C THR A 189 7.71 9.91 -8.06
N GLN A 190 7.64 10.77 -9.05
CA GLN A 190 7.86 12.20 -8.97
C GLN A 190 6.54 12.93 -9.22
N ILE A 191 6.06 13.70 -8.24
CA ILE A 191 4.88 14.54 -8.34
C ILE A 191 5.35 15.99 -8.37
N ASN A 192 5.22 16.65 -9.52
CA ASN A 192 5.76 18.00 -9.75
C ASN A 192 4.80 19.13 -9.35
N LEU A 193 3.67 18.81 -8.70
CA LEU A 193 2.80 19.80 -8.07
C LEU A 193 3.50 20.42 -6.86
N THR A 194 3.38 21.73 -6.64
CA THR A 194 3.97 22.39 -5.46
C THR A 194 3.20 22.05 -4.17
N PRO A 195 3.87 21.60 -3.10
CA PRO A 195 5.30 21.30 -3.02
C PRO A 195 5.63 19.98 -3.72
N THR A 196 6.68 19.98 -4.53
CA THR A 196 7.13 18.80 -5.29
C THR A 196 7.40 17.63 -4.35
N ARG A 197 6.99 16.42 -4.72
CA ARG A 197 7.23 15.21 -3.93
C ARG A 197 7.94 14.16 -4.75
N ARG A 198 8.90 13.49 -4.14
CA ARG A 198 9.57 12.30 -4.66
C ARG A 198 9.30 11.15 -3.70
N ILE A 199 8.81 10.04 -4.23
CA ILE A 199 8.58 8.81 -3.50
C ILE A 199 9.46 7.75 -4.14
N THR A 200 10.31 7.09 -3.37
CA THR A 200 11.16 6.00 -3.86
C THR A 200 11.05 4.78 -2.97
N VAL A 201 11.04 3.60 -3.59
CA VAL A 201 11.08 2.30 -2.92
C VAL A 201 12.10 1.44 -3.65
N ASP A 202 13.14 0.97 -2.96
CA ASP A 202 14.17 0.14 -3.59
C ASP A 202 13.60 -1.23 -4.01
N HIS A 203 12.77 -1.82 -3.14
CA HIS A 203 12.13 -3.11 -3.41
C HIS A 203 10.83 -3.27 -2.62
N LEU A 204 9.79 -3.83 -3.25
CA LEU A 204 8.50 -4.12 -2.64
C LEU A 204 8.01 -5.50 -3.09
N GLU A 205 7.77 -6.38 -2.13
CA GLU A 205 7.17 -7.70 -2.30
C GLU A 205 5.79 -7.71 -1.63
N LEU A 206 4.77 -8.16 -2.36
CA LEU A 206 3.42 -8.43 -1.85
C LEU A 206 3.05 -9.88 -2.18
N ASP A 207 2.70 -10.67 -1.18
CA ASP A 207 2.31 -12.07 -1.34
C ASP A 207 0.94 -12.30 -0.70
N GLY A 208 0.02 -12.91 -1.45
CA GLY A 208 -1.29 -13.30 -0.94
C GLY A 208 -2.50 -12.61 -1.58
N PRO A 209 -2.47 -11.30 -1.93
CA PRO A 209 -3.67 -10.61 -2.42
C PRO A 209 -4.24 -11.19 -3.71
N ASP A 210 -5.56 -11.21 -3.85
CA ASP A 210 -6.25 -11.42 -5.12
C ASP A 210 -6.25 -10.12 -5.93
N PHE A 211 -5.14 -9.82 -6.61
CA PHE A 211 -5.02 -8.59 -7.40
C PHE A 211 -6.12 -8.46 -8.46
N ALA A 212 -6.55 -9.56 -9.07
CA ALA A 212 -7.62 -9.54 -10.06
C ALA A 212 -8.96 -9.16 -9.41
N GLY A 213 -9.26 -9.70 -8.23
CA GLY A 213 -10.45 -9.38 -7.43
C GLY A 213 -10.45 -7.94 -6.95
N GLN A 214 -9.29 -7.43 -6.52
CA GLN A 214 -9.12 -6.02 -6.13
C GLN A 214 -9.36 -5.08 -7.30
N VAL A 215 -8.79 -5.37 -8.47
CA VAL A 215 -9.02 -4.60 -9.69
C VAL A 215 -10.49 -4.67 -10.09
N ALA A 216 -11.10 -5.85 -10.06
CA ALA A 216 -12.52 -6.04 -10.37
C ALA A 216 -13.41 -5.19 -9.45
N SER A 217 -13.16 -5.21 -8.14
CA SER A 217 -13.93 -4.41 -7.19
C SER A 217 -13.71 -2.91 -7.39
N LEU A 218 -12.47 -2.46 -7.57
CA LEU A 218 -12.20 -1.05 -7.80
C LEU A 218 -12.91 -0.51 -9.05
N ILE A 219 -12.99 -1.35 -10.09
CA ILE A 219 -13.74 -1.07 -11.31
C ILE A 219 -15.25 -1.00 -11.01
N GLN A 220 -15.81 -2.02 -10.37
CA GLN A 220 -17.24 -2.18 -10.15
C GLN A 220 -17.81 -1.24 -9.08
N SER A 221 -17.21 -1.23 -7.89
CA SER A 221 -17.68 -0.50 -6.70
C SER A 221 -16.87 0.77 -6.42
N GLY A 222 -15.59 0.83 -6.84
CA GLY A 222 -14.68 1.91 -6.43
C GLY A 222 -14.04 1.73 -5.07
N HIS A 223 -14.30 0.60 -4.42
CA HIS A 223 -13.70 0.22 -3.15
C HIS A 223 -12.88 -1.06 -3.35
N LEU A 224 -11.85 -1.23 -2.54
CA LEU A 224 -11.10 -2.48 -2.46
C LEU A 224 -11.95 -3.51 -1.70
N VAL A 225 -11.85 -4.79 -2.06
CA VAL A 225 -12.54 -5.86 -1.32
C VAL A 225 -11.65 -6.27 -0.16
N HIS A 226 -12.26 -6.50 1.00
CA HIS A 226 -11.55 -7.10 2.12
C HIS A 226 -11.29 -8.58 1.83
N GLU A 227 -10.04 -9.01 1.96
CA GLU A 227 -9.65 -10.39 1.67
C GLU A 227 -9.52 -11.23 2.95
N THR A 228 -9.86 -12.50 2.82
CA THR A 228 -9.79 -13.51 3.88
C THR A 228 -8.59 -14.45 3.73
N HIS A 229 -7.59 -14.05 2.94
CA HIS A 229 -6.37 -14.82 2.73
C HIS A 229 -5.21 -14.27 3.56
N PRO A 230 -4.22 -15.12 3.92
CA PRO A 230 -2.95 -14.65 4.44
C PRO A 230 -2.30 -13.68 3.44
N TYR A 231 -1.80 -12.57 3.96
CA TYR A 231 -1.16 -11.53 3.17
C TYR A 231 0.17 -11.13 3.85
N LYS A 232 1.20 -10.90 3.04
CA LYS A 232 2.50 -10.41 3.48
C LYS A 232 2.96 -9.24 2.64
N VAL A 233 3.70 -8.34 3.29
CA VAL A 233 4.43 -7.23 2.68
C VAL A 233 5.86 -7.26 3.16
N ASP A 234 6.81 -7.13 2.25
CA ASP A 234 8.19 -6.74 2.56
C ASP A 234 8.57 -5.55 1.69
N LEU A 235 8.76 -4.40 2.31
CA LEU A 235 9.24 -3.19 1.66
C LEU A 235 10.63 -2.89 2.19
N LYS A 236 11.57 -2.64 1.28
CA LYS A 236 12.95 -2.25 1.59
C LYS A 236 13.18 -0.83 1.08
N LYS A 237 13.67 0.02 1.98
CA LYS A 237 14.00 1.43 1.77
C LYS A 237 12.89 2.22 1.08
N GLY A 238 11.88 2.60 1.85
CA GLY A 238 10.86 3.55 1.43
C GLY A 238 11.26 4.97 1.84
N VAL A 239 11.24 5.90 0.90
CA VAL A 239 11.60 7.30 1.14
C VAL A 239 10.56 8.22 0.50
N ILE A 240 10.14 9.23 1.24
CA ILE A 240 9.30 10.32 0.76
C ILE A 240 10.02 11.63 1.05
N GLU A 241 10.31 12.37 -0.01
CA GLU A 241 11.04 13.63 0.01
C GLU A 241 10.21 14.73 -0.66
N SER A 242 10.49 15.97 -0.26
CA SER A 242 10.05 17.17 -0.95
C SER A 242 11.24 18.12 -1.11
N SER A 243 11.12 19.40 -0.75
CA SER A 243 12.27 20.29 -0.57
C SER A 243 13.18 19.84 0.58
N HIS A 244 12.67 18.99 1.48
CA HIS A 244 13.37 18.38 2.61
C HIS A 244 12.85 16.92 2.77
N PRO A 245 13.57 16.04 3.48
CA PRO A 245 13.08 14.70 3.82
C PRO A 245 11.77 14.77 4.63
N LEU A 246 10.82 13.88 4.35
CA LEU A 246 9.54 13.81 5.08
C LEU A 246 9.42 12.48 5.85
N LEU A 247 9.72 11.37 5.18
CA LEU A 247 9.65 10.02 5.74
C LEU A 247 10.73 9.14 5.13
N GLN A 248 11.34 8.30 5.96
CA GLN A 248 12.23 7.23 5.55
C GLN A 248 11.95 5.98 6.39
N VAL A 249 12.02 4.82 5.77
CA VAL A 249 11.97 3.53 6.46
C VAL A 249 12.91 2.56 5.76
N ASP A 250 13.83 1.95 6.50
CA ASP A 250 14.79 1.00 5.89
C ASP A 250 14.11 -0.32 5.56
N ARG A 251 13.17 -0.77 6.41
CA ARG A 251 12.38 -1.97 6.15
C ARG A 251 11.01 -1.92 6.81
N LEU A 252 9.98 -2.30 6.08
CA LEU A 252 8.66 -2.61 6.59
C LEU A 252 8.36 -4.08 6.26
N VAL A 253 8.14 -4.90 7.28
CA VAL A 253 7.62 -6.27 7.11
C VAL A 253 6.27 -6.34 7.79
N SER A 254 5.24 -6.74 7.06
CA SER A 254 3.91 -6.94 7.60
C SER A 254 3.38 -8.31 7.20
N SER A 255 2.67 -8.95 8.12
CA SER A 255 1.89 -10.15 7.84
C SER A 255 0.52 -10.01 8.47
N ARG A 256 -0.51 -10.40 7.72
CA ARG A 256 -1.90 -10.44 8.19
C ARG A 256 -2.51 -11.78 7.85
N THR A 257 -3.33 -12.29 8.75
CA THR A 257 -4.23 -13.40 8.47
C THR A 257 -5.62 -13.00 8.93
N SER A 258 -6.54 -12.83 7.97
CA SER A 258 -7.94 -12.54 8.24
C SER A 258 -8.77 -13.76 7.89
N THR A 259 -9.71 -14.14 8.76
CA THR A 259 -10.75 -15.13 8.52
C THR A 259 -12.12 -14.47 8.68
N GLU A 260 -13.21 -15.22 8.68
CA GLU A 260 -14.55 -14.66 8.96
C GLU A 260 -14.69 -14.15 10.40
N VAL A 261 -13.98 -14.77 11.35
CA VAL A 261 -14.15 -14.52 12.80
C VAL A 261 -12.94 -13.87 13.46
N GLU A 262 -11.75 -14.07 12.91
CA GLU A 262 -10.49 -13.63 13.51
C GLU A 262 -9.65 -12.83 12.51
N ASP A 263 -8.99 -11.77 12.99
CA ASP A 263 -7.98 -11.02 12.24
C ASP A 263 -6.69 -10.90 13.06
N LYS A 264 -5.56 -11.32 12.51
CA LYS A 264 -4.25 -11.19 13.16
C LYS A 264 -3.31 -10.39 12.28
N MET A 265 -2.51 -9.53 12.88
CA MET A 265 -1.52 -8.70 12.20
C MET A 265 -0.22 -8.64 13.02
N ASP A 266 0.92 -8.78 12.35
CA ASP A 266 2.27 -8.52 12.88
C ASP A 266 3.01 -7.63 11.88
N SER A 267 3.35 -6.41 12.29
CA SER A 267 4.03 -5.41 11.47
C SER A 267 5.27 -4.84 12.17
N ARG A 268 6.40 -4.83 11.47
CA ARG A 268 7.69 -4.31 11.93
C ARG A 268 8.21 -3.23 10.98
N LEU A 269 8.50 -2.06 11.51
CA LEU A 269 9.18 -0.95 10.85
C LEU A 269 10.57 -0.81 11.47
N THR A 270 11.61 -0.86 10.65
CA THR A 270 13.01 -0.72 11.07
C THR A 270 13.58 0.59 10.58
N ASN A 271 14.26 1.33 11.46
CA ASN A 271 14.84 2.65 11.20
C ASN A 271 13.83 3.60 10.54
N LEU A 272 12.63 3.70 11.10
CA LEU A 272 11.64 4.68 10.69
C LEU A 272 12.11 6.06 11.12
N ALA A 273 12.26 6.96 10.16
CA ALA A 273 12.51 8.37 10.40
C ALA A 273 11.35 9.23 9.86
N ILE A 274 10.84 10.15 10.69
CA ILE A 274 9.74 11.06 10.34
C ILE A 274 10.18 12.47 10.71
N TRP A 275 10.26 13.34 9.71
CA TRP A 275 10.65 14.73 9.91
C TRP A 275 9.45 15.60 10.19
N SER A 276 9.66 16.59 11.06
CA SER A 276 8.69 17.63 11.33
C SER A 276 8.66 18.61 10.14
N THR A 277 7.63 18.55 9.31
CA THR A 277 7.58 19.37 8.09
C THR A 277 6.96 20.74 8.37
N GLY A 278 7.73 21.81 8.17
CA GLY A 278 7.23 23.14 7.80
C GLY A 278 6.63 24.01 8.91
N THR A 279 6.72 25.33 8.70
CA THR A 279 6.38 26.43 9.62
C THR A 279 4.89 26.61 9.95
N ASP A 280 4.00 25.85 9.30
CA ASP A 280 2.55 26.13 9.31
C ASP A 280 1.80 25.42 10.44
N SER A 281 2.47 24.48 11.11
CA SER A 281 2.01 23.91 12.38
C SER A 281 3.23 23.48 13.17
N ILE A 282 3.38 23.96 14.41
CA ILE A 282 4.39 23.44 15.34
C ILE A 282 4.08 21.95 15.51
N SER A 283 4.82 21.08 14.81
CA SER A 283 4.66 19.65 15.05
C SER A 283 5.13 19.35 16.48
N LEU A 284 4.48 18.38 17.13
CA LEU A 284 4.78 18.00 18.50
C LEU A 284 6.26 17.67 18.70
N LEU A 285 6.93 17.13 17.67
CA LEU A 285 8.37 16.88 17.70
C LEU A 285 9.17 18.18 17.89
N ASN A 286 8.88 19.21 17.11
CA ASN A 286 9.54 20.52 17.23
C ASN A 286 9.22 21.18 18.58
N ALA A 287 8.00 21.04 19.08
CA ALA A 287 7.61 21.56 20.40
C ALA A 287 8.46 20.93 21.52
N PHE A 288 8.84 19.67 21.36
CA PHE A 288 9.73 18.94 22.26
C PHE A 288 11.20 19.00 21.84
N GLY A 289 11.59 19.90 20.92
CA GLY A 289 12.99 20.12 20.56
C GLY A 289 13.61 19.06 19.63
N TYR A 290 12.81 18.22 18.99
CA TYR A 290 13.27 17.25 18.01
C TYR A 290 12.97 17.72 16.58
N ASP A 291 13.97 17.67 15.71
CA ASP A 291 13.78 17.95 14.27
C ASP A 291 13.05 16.79 13.57
N HIS A 292 13.29 15.57 14.03
CA HIS A 292 12.70 14.35 13.51
C HIS A 292 12.59 13.27 14.58
N PHE A 293 11.68 12.32 14.37
CA PHE A 293 11.64 11.05 15.08
C PHE A 293 12.54 10.06 14.34
N MET A 294 13.26 9.22 15.08
CA MET A 294 13.94 8.03 14.55
C MET A 294 13.73 6.86 15.51
N GLY A 295 13.33 5.70 14.99
CA GLY A 295 13.18 4.50 15.81
C GLY A 295 12.67 3.27 15.08
N ASN A 296 12.56 2.17 15.83
CA ASN A 296 11.93 0.94 15.38
C ASN A 296 10.51 0.85 15.96
N VAL A 297 9.58 0.31 15.18
CA VAL A 297 8.19 0.11 15.62
C VAL A 297 7.80 -1.34 15.36
N HIS A 298 7.26 -2.02 16.37
CA HIS A 298 6.69 -3.35 16.22
C HIS A 298 5.26 -3.33 16.75
N VAL A 299 4.32 -3.76 15.91
CA VAL A 299 2.87 -3.79 16.19
C VAL A 299 2.37 -5.20 16.01
N VAL A 300 1.74 -5.76 17.04
CA VAL A 300 1.04 -7.05 16.95
C VAL A 300 -0.38 -6.86 17.43
N SER A 301 -1.35 -7.34 16.65
CA SER A 301 -2.75 -7.26 17.04
C SER A 301 -3.52 -8.53 16.68
N ALA A 302 -4.50 -8.86 17.51
CA ALA A 302 -5.46 -9.94 17.29
C ALA A 302 -6.87 -9.41 17.52
N GLY A 303 -7.75 -9.61 16.55
CA GLY A 303 -9.12 -9.10 16.55
C GLY A 303 -10.16 -10.20 16.42
N ASP A 304 -11.25 -10.05 17.17
CA ASP A 304 -12.49 -10.79 17.00
C ASP A 304 -13.42 -9.95 16.12
N ARG A 305 -13.60 -10.40 14.87
CA ARG A 305 -14.42 -9.72 13.87
C ARG A 305 -15.90 -9.79 14.19
N SER A 306 -16.35 -10.88 14.80
CA SER A 306 -17.75 -11.08 15.13
C SER A 306 -18.22 -10.14 16.25
N ALA A 307 -17.32 -9.84 17.17
CA ALA A 307 -17.58 -8.95 18.30
C ALA A 307 -17.10 -7.51 18.07
N GLY A 308 -16.33 -7.25 17.00
CA GLY A 308 -15.77 -5.93 16.71
C GLY A 308 -14.68 -5.51 17.70
N HIS A 309 -13.98 -6.48 18.32
CA HIS A 309 -12.97 -6.24 19.34
C HIS A 309 -11.56 -6.43 18.77
N LEU A 310 -10.62 -5.58 19.14
CA LEU A 310 -9.21 -5.69 18.78
C LEU A 310 -8.34 -5.61 20.02
N ARG A 311 -7.49 -6.61 20.21
CA ARG A 311 -6.43 -6.60 21.20
C ARG A 311 -5.12 -6.23 20.52
N LEU A 312 -4.53 -5.13 20.96
CA LEU A 312 -3.15 -4.76 20.68
C LEU A 312 -2.27 -5.51 21.69
N GLU A 313 -1.56 -6.52 21.20
CA GLU A 313 -0.44 -7.12 21.94
C GLU A 313 0.70 -6.10 22.01
N PRO A 314 1.71 -6.27 22.89
CA PRO A 314 2.67 -5.21 23.18
C PRO A 314 3.23 -4.55 21.91
N MET A 315 2.71 -3.36 21.60
CA MET A 315 3.24 -2.48 20.56
C MET A 315 4.45 -1.81 21.15
N THR A 316 5.59 -1.94 20.50
CA THR A 316 6.83 -1.33 20.96
C THR A 316 7.28 -0.25 20.00
N VAL A 317 7.77 0.86 20.55
CA VAL A 317 8.49 1.90 19.81
C VAL A 317 9.80 2.13 20.53
N GLU A 318 10.91 1.87 19.84
CA GLU A 318 12.26 2.01 20.37
C GLU A 318 12.94 3.16 19.64
N SER A 319 13.18 4.27 20.34
CA SER A 319 13.90 5.42 19.79
C SER A 319 15.22 5.63 20.51
N PRO A 320 16.37 5.59 19.80
CA PRO A 320 17.67 5.85 20.39
C PRO A 320 17.82 7.25 20.99
N ASP A 321 17.01 8.22 20.60
CA ASP A 321 17.13 9.58 21.12
C ASP A 321 16.06 9.87 22.17
N MET A 322 14.84 9.33 22.02
CA MET A 322 13.70 9.67 22.88
C MET A 322 13.52 8.72 24.07
N GLY A 323 13.61 7.40 23.84
CA GLY A 323 13.25 6.38 24.83
C GLY A 323 12.49 5.20 24.23
N ASN A 324 11.98 4.32 25.09
CA ASN A 324 11.19 3.15 24.70
C ASN A 324 9.73 3.30 25.17
N LEU A 325 8.79 3.06 24.26
CA LEU A 325 7.36 3.00 24.53
C LEU A 325 6.87 1.57 24.35
N THR A 326 6.09 1.08 25.30
CA THR A 326 5.30 -0.14 25.15
C THR A 326 3.83 0.17 25.37
N VAL A 327 2.96 -0.26 24.46
CA VAL A 327 1.50 -0.08 24.55
C VAL A 327 0.80 -1.42 24.43
N ILE A 328 -0.10 -1.69 25.36
CA ILE A 328 -1.07 -2.80 25.29
C ILE A 328 -2.44 -2.17 25.35
N ALA A 329 -3.35 -2.56 24.46
CA ALA A 329 -4.69 -1.95 24.42
C ALA A 329 -5.76 -2.95 24.01
N GLU A 330 -6.97 -2.72 24.51
CA GLU A 330 -8.19 -3.37 24.06
C GLU A 330 -9.10 -2.30 23.47
N LEU A 331 -9.47 -2.50 22.21
CA LEU A 331 -10.36 -1.63 21.46
C LEU A 331 -11.65 -2.37 21.13
N ASP A 332 -12.74 -1.62 21.00
CA ASP A 332 -14.00 -2.12 20.46
C ASP A 332 -14.51 -1.25 19.29
N GLN A 333 -15.58 -1.71 18.64
CA GLN A 333 -16.19 -1.09 17.46
C GLN A 333 -15.19 -0.87 16.32
N ILE A 334 -14.30 -1.84 16.11
CA ILE A 334 -13.34 -1.82 15.01
C ILE A 334 -14.05 -2.25 13.72
N PRO A 335 -14.12 -1.37 12.70
CA PRO A 335 -14.59 -1.75 11.38
C PRO A 335 -13.46 -2.45 10.63
N PHE A 336 -13.39 -3.77 10.77
CA PHE A 336 -12.34 -4.58 10.14
C PHE A 336 -12.33 -4.51 8.61
N ASP A 337 -13.44 -4.07 8.00
CA ASP A 337 -13.61 -3.97 6.55
C ASP A 337 -13.10 -2.64 5.96
N ASP A 338 -12.70 -1.66 6.78
CA ASP A 338 -12.24 -0.33 6.33
C ASP A 338 -11.04 0.18 7.15
N MET A 339 -10.01 -0.64 7.30
CA MET A 339 -8.84 -0.35 8.14
C MET A 339 -7.79 0.58 7.49
N LEU A 340 -8.06 1.16 6.32
CA LEU A 340 -7.11 2.08 5.67
C LEU A 340 -6.93 3.41 6.42
N VAL A 341 -7.80 3.68 7.41
CA VAL A 341 -7.74 4.84 8.30
C VAL A 341 -7.94 4.35 9.74
N VAL A 342 -7.24 4.93 10.71
CA VAL A 342 -7.55 4.72 12.14
C VAL A 342 -9.03 5.11 12.34
N PRO A 343 -9.91 4.15 12.68
CA PRO A 343 -11.34 4.41 12.60
C PRO A 343 -11.74 5.49 13.60
N GLU A 344 -12.47 6.51 13.16
CA GLU A 344 -13.11 7.46 14.06
C GLU A 344 -14.08 6.76 15.04
N THR A 345 -14.49 5.53 14.73
CA THR A 345 -15.39 4.73 15.58
C THR A 345 -14.66 3.87 16.61
N ALA A 346 -13.34 3.72 16.52
CA ALA A 346 -12.58 2.89 17.44
C ALA A 346 -12.63 3.47 18.85
N ARG A 347 -13.01 2.66 19.83
CA ARG A 347 -13.05 3.08 21.23
C ARG A 347 -12.11 2.25 22.08
N VAL A 348 -11.44 2.89 23.01
CA VAL A 348 -10.55 2.25 23.97
C VAL A 348 -11.38 1.75 25.15
N VAL A 349 -11.32 0.43 25.36
CA VAL A 349 -11.87 -0.26 26.53
C VAL A 349 -10.84 -0.25 27.66
N SER A 350 -9.60 -0.57 27.33
CA SER A 350 -8.48 -0.50 28.26
C SER A 350 -7.17 -0.21 27.51
N ALA A 351 -6.23 0.46 28.18
CA ALA A 351 -4.88 0.61 27.68
C ALA A 351 -3.87 0.63 28.84
N ALA A 352 -2.69 0.06 28.62
CA ALA A 352 -1.54 0.15 29.49
C ALA A 352 -0.35 0.62 28.65
N ILE A 353 0.31 1.67 29.11
CA ILE A 353 1.42 2.33 28.44
C ILE A 353 2.59 2.33 29.41
N THR A 354 3.75 1.87 28.97
CA THR A 354 5.01 1.98 29.70
C THR A 354 5.95 2.86 28.88
N TRP A 355 6.56 3.85 29.53
CA TRP A 355 7.55 4.75 28.94
C TRP A 355 8.84 4.71 29.73
N GLU A 356 9.92 4.28 29.08
CA GLU A 356 11.29 4.36 29.57
C GLU A 356 11.96 5.55 28.90
N ASP A 357 12.18 6.61 29.66
CA ASP A 357 12.68 7.86 29.13
C ASP A 357 14.19 7.84 28.89
N ARG A 358 14.62 8.40 27.77
CA ARG A 358 16.04 8.72 27.53
C ARG A 358 16.28 10.23 27.54
N SER A 359 15.43 11.00 26.88
CA SER A 359 15.58 12.47 26.87
C SER A 359 14.26 13.25 26.75
N LEU A 360 13.13 12.60 26.46
CA LEU A 360 11.86 13.28 26.21
C LEU A 360 11.39 14.10 27.42
N ALA A 361 11.44 13.55 28.63
CA ALA A 361 11.03 14.25 29.83
C ALA A 361 11.85 15.54 30.06
N GLY A 362 13.16 15.47 29.83
CA GLY A 362 14.06 16.62 29.92
C GLY A 362 13.66 17.72 28.94
N HIS A 363 13.48 17.36 27.68
CA HIS A 363 13.08 18.28 26.63
C HIS A 363 11.68 18.91 26.86
N VAL A 364 10.72 18.14 27.37
CA VAL A 364 9.40 18.66 27.76
C VAL A 364 9.53 19.71 28.86
N ILE A 365 10.32 19.44 29.91
CA ILE A 365 10.56 20.40 31.00
C ILE A 365 11.23 21.67 30.46
N GLU A 366 12.22 21.55 29.57
CA GLU A 366 12.90 22.68 28.94
C GLU A 366 11.95 23.52 28.07
N ALA A 367 11.10 22.88 27.29
CA ALA A 367 10.09 23.56 26.48
C ALA A 367 9.08 24.31 27.36
N LEU A 368 8.57 23.67 28.41
CA LEU A 368 7.66 24.30 29.38
C LEU A 368 8.32 25.47 30.11
N ALA A 369 9.56 25.33 30.57
CA ALA A 369 10.32 26.40 31.20
C ALA A 369 10.51 27.61 30.27
N ARG A 370 10.88 27.35 29.00
CA ARG A 370 11.01 28.39 27.96
C ARG A 370 9.69 29.12 27.70
N SER A 371 8.59 28.39 27.57
CA SER A 371 7.25 28.99 27.36
C SER A 371 6.78 29.87 28.54
N ARG A 372 7.33 29.66 29.74
CA ARG A 372 7.05 30.45 30.94
C ARG A 372 8.15 31.45 31.28
N GLU A 373 9.10 31.66 30.38
CA GLU A 373 10.25 32.57 30.56
C GLU A 373 11.00 32.35 31.88
N THR A 374 11.04 31.11 32.37
CA THR A 374 11.63 30.74 33.66
C THR A 374 12.90 29.92 33.43
N PRO A 375 13.98 30.11 34.22
CA PRO A 375 15.14 29.22 34.16
C PRO A 375 14.76 27.75 34.37
N VAL A 376 15.32 26.85 33.55
CA VAL A 376 14.95 25.41 33.53
C VAL A 376 15.09 24.76 34.91
N ASP A 377 16.18 25.02 35.62
CA ASP A 377 16.40 24.45 36.96
C ASP A 377 15.39 24.95 37.99
N ALA A 378 15.04 26.24 37.96
CA ALA A 378 14.05 26.83 38.85
C ALA A 378 12.65 26.27 38.57
N TYR A 379 12.29 26.11 37.29
CA TYR A 379 11.04 25.51 36.87
C TYR A 379 10.96 24.04 37.30
N ARG A 380 12.02 23.27 37.06
CA ARG A 380 12.12 21.86 37.47
C ARG A 380 11.97 21.69 38.97
N GLN A 381 12.69 22.47 39.77
CA GLN A 381 12.59 22.41 41.23
C GLN A 381 11.18 22.74 41.73
N THR A 382 10.55 23.77 41.17
CA THR A 382 9.18 24.17 41.52
C THR A 382 8.19 23.06 41.15
N LEU A 383 8.34 22.47 39.97
CA LEU A 383 7.50 21.36 39.50
C LEU A 383 7.65 20.13 40.41
N LEU A 384 8.87 19.69 40.67
CA LEU A 384 9.14 18.53 41.54
C LEU A 384 8.63 18.76 42.96
N ALA A 385 8.82 19.96 43.52
CA ALA A 385 8.27 20.31 44.83
C ALA A 385 6.74 20.16 44.83
N SER A 386 6.05 20.73 43.83
CA SER A 386 4.58 20.65 43.72
C SER A 386 4.05 19.22 43.53
N LEU A 387 4.74 18.39 42.74
CA LEU A 387 4.37 17.00 42.50
C LEU A 387 4.61 16.14 43.74
N SER A 388 5.71 16.36 44.44
CA SER A 388 6.06 15.62 45.66
C SER A 388 5.11 15.90 46.83
N SER A 389 4.57 17.12 46.91
CA SER A 389 3.61 17.54 47.93
C SER A 389 2.15 17.26 47.56
N SER A 390 1.88 16.64 46.41
CA SER A 390 0.51 16.33 45.98
C SER A 390 -0.10 15.21 46.82
N ASP A 391 -1.37 15.35 47.20
CA ASP A 391 -2.14 14.29 47.83
C ASP A 391 -2.49 13.14 46.87
N ASP A 392 -2.40 13.39 45.55
CA ASP A 392 -2.63 12.38 44.51
C ASP A 392 -1.39 11.50 44.32
N ALA A 393 -1.59 10.17 44.44
CA ALA A 393 -0.54 9.18 44.22
C ALA A 393 0.02 9.22 42.79
N SER A 394 -0.82 9.51 41.79
CA SER A 394 -0.44 9.62 40.37
C SER A 394 0.51 10.80 40.14
N MET A 395 0.23 11.94 40.77
CA MET A 395 1.08 13.12 40.68
C MET A 395 2.42 12.92 41.39
N ARG A 396 2.41 12.24 42.54
CA ARG A 396 3.67 11.84 43.21
C ARG A 396 4.49 10.86 42.38
N ALA A 397 3.87 9.90 41.71
CA ALA A 397 4.55 8.98 40.80
C ALA A 397 5.17 9.72 39.61
N LEU A 398 4.45 10.65 38.99
CA LEU A 398 4.99 11.52 37.95
C LEU A 398 6.21 12.32 38.47
N GLY A 399 6.14 12.82 39.71
CA GLY A 399 7.27 13.49 40.36
C GLY A 399 8.51 12.60 40.49
N ARG A 400 8.35 11.32 40.87
CA ARG A 400 9.46 10.36 40.94
C ARG A 400 10.06 10.07 39.57
N PHE A 401 9.20 9.85 38.56
CA PHE A 401 9.64 9.69 37.17
C PHE A 401 10.46 10.90 36.71
N LEU A 402 9.96 12.13 36.87
CA LEU A 402 10.70 13.33 36.45
C LEU A 402 11.99 13.58 37.24
N GLN A 403 12.10 13.05 38.46
CA GLN A 403 13.31 13.14 39.27
C GLN A 403 14.42 12.19 38.77
N SER A 404 14.05 10.97 38.35
CA SER A 404 15.00 9.98 37.84
C SER A 404 14.36 9.12 36.73
N PRO A 405 14.21 9.67 35.50
CA PRO A 405 13.43 9.02 34.44
C PRO A 405 13.99 7.68 33.97
N ALA A 406 15.31 7.50 34.07
CA ALA A 406 16.01 6.27 33.71
C ALA A 406 15.82 5.13 34.73
N ASP A 407 15.61 5.46 36.01
CA ASP A 407 15.49 4.47 37.09
C ASP A 407 14.03 4.15 37.44
N HIS A 408 13.10 5.02 37.03
CA HIS A 408 11.68 4.93 37.39
C HIS A 408 10.79 5.07 36.15
N PRO A 409 10.65 4.04 35.29
CA PRO A 409 9.84 4.14 34.09
C PRO A 409 8.38 4.49 34.42
N LEU A 410 7.78 5.30 33.55
CA LEU A 410 6.41 5.78 33.72
C LEU A 410 5.44 4.70 33.25
N GLN A 411 4.51 4.33 34.12
CA GLN A 411 3.41 3.43 33.78
C GLN A 411 2.08 4.19 33.83
N LEU A 412 1.39 4.25 32.69
CA LEU A 412 0.05 4.82 32.57
C LEU A 412 -0.93 3.68 32.30
N ALA A 413 -1.98 3.57 33.09
CA ALA A 413 -3.09 2.68 32.79
C ALA A 413 -4.38 3.49 32.63
N LEU A 414 -5.11 3.20 31.54
CA LEU A 414 -6.38 3.80 31.19
C LEU A 414 -7.45 2.71 31.26
N ARG A 415 -8.48 2.93 32.09
CA ARG A 415 -9.66 2.07 32.18
C ARG A 415 -10.92 2.94 32.27
N PRO A 416 -11.37 3.47 31.13
CA PRO A 416 -12.53 4.34 31.10
C PRO A 416 -13.78 3.65 31.65
N MET A 417 -14.61 4.37 32.42
CA MET A 417 -15.88 3.84 32.92
C MET A 417 -16.85 3.46 31.79
N LYS A 418 -16.70 4.11 30.64
CA LYS A 418 -17.35 3.79 29.37
C LYS A 418 -16.29 3.89 28.26
N PRO A 419 -16.30 3.00 27.25
CA PRO A 419 -15.35 3.08 26.15
C PRO A 419 -15.32 4.48 25.53
N VAL A 420 -14.13 5.04 25.35
CA VAL A 420 -13.92 6.38 24.80
C VAL A 420 -13.27 6.32 23.44
N ASN A 421 -13.63 7.23 22.55
CA ASN A 421 -13.04 7.34 21.23
C ASN A 421 -11.51 7.55 21.35
N LEU A 422 -10.72 6.84 20.52
CA LEU A 422 -9.26 6.95 20.50
C LEU A 422 -8.79 8.40 20.34
N MET A 423 -9.48 9.21 19.53
CA MET A 423 -9.14 10.63 19.31
C MET A 423 -9.35 11.48 20.58
N MET A 424 -10.29 11.10 21.43
CA MET A 424 -10.55 11.81 22.70
C MET A 424 -9.46 11.58 23.74
N ILE A 425 -8.66 10.53 23.61
CA ILE A 425 -7.57 10.25 24.55
C ILE A 425 -6.46 11.27 24.44
N GLY A 426 -6.06 11.66 23.22
CA GLY A 426 -5.04 12.69 23.02
C GLY A 426 -5.44 14.01 23.68
N VAL A 427 -6.70 14.43 23.49
CA VAL A 427 -7.26 15.61 24.13
C VAL A 427 -7.32 15.44 25.65
N ALA A 428 -7.81 14.30 26.13
CA ALA A 428 -7.99 14.12 27.57
C ALA A 428 -6.69 13.92 28.35
N LEU A 429 -5.67 13.31 27.75
CA LEU A 429 -4.31 13.26 28.31
C LEU A 429 -3.71 14.66 28.44
N SER A 430 -3.96 15.55 27.48
CA SER A 430 -3.52 16.95 27.60
C SER A 430 -4.20 17.72 28.75
N MET A 431 -5.35 17.21 29.23
CA MET A 431 -6.12 17.76 30.34
C MET A 431 -6.09 16.87 31.58
N ALA A 432 -5.21 15.87 31.64
CA ALA A 432 -5.15 14.86 32.71
C ALA A 432 -4.85 15.44 34.10
N SER A 433 -4.39 16.70 34.18
CA SER A 433 -4.23 17.43 35.43
C SER A 433 -5.57 17.86 36.06
N ASP A 434 -6.70 17.74 35.34
CA ASP A 434 -8.04 18.01 35.87
C ASP A 434 -8.69 16.70 36.38
N PRO A 435 -8.98 16.59 37.70
CA PRO A 435 -9.59 15.42 38.29
C PRO A 435 -10.96 15.04 37.67
N SER A 436 -11.69 16.03 37.16
CA SER A 436 -13.00 15.80 36.52
C SER A 436 -12.91 15.09 35.17
N ILE A 437 -11.73 15.08 34.55
CA ILE A 437 -11.44 14.42 33.27
C ILE A 437 -10.65 13.12 33.49
N ALA A 438 -9.70 13.10 34.42
CA ALA A 438 -8.90 11.92 34.72
C ALA A 438 -9.72 10.77 35.35
N ALA A 439 -10.67 11.08 36.24
CA ALA A 439 -11.45 10.07 36.96
C ALA A 439 -12.41 9.27 36.05
N PRO A 440 -13.20 9.88 35.12
CA PRO A 440 -14.01 9.13 34.17
C PRO A 440 -13.22 8.22 33.22
N LEU A 441 -11.96 8.56 32.98
CA LEU A 441 -11.03 7.77 32.15
C LEU A 441 -10.35 6.64 32.92
N GLY A 442 -10.51 6.60 34.24
CA GLY A 442 -9.78 5.67 35.10
C GLY A 442 -8.26 5.76 34.87
N LEU A 443 -7.75 6.96 34.60
CA LEU A 443 -6.32 7.17 34.37
C LEU A 443 -5.57 7.01 35.68
N THR A 444 -4.55 6.16 35.67
CA THR A 444 -3.64 5.97 36.79
C THR A 444 -2.21 6.10 36.31
N ILE A 445 -1.39 6.81 37.10
CA ILE A 445 0.04 7.01 36.83
C ILE A 445 0.82 6.36 37.96
N SER A 446 1.82 5.55 37.61
CA SER A 446 2.66 4.87 38.59
C SER A 446 4.11 4.75 38.10
N THR A 447 4.99 4.46 39.04
CA THR A 447 6.37 4.00 38.80
C THR A 447 6.54 2.70 39.59
N PRO A 448 7.28 1.71 39.08
CA PRO A 448 7.51 0.45 39.79
C PRO A 448 8.22 0.60 41.14
#